data_AF-A0A2P5FY68-F1
#
_entry.id   AF-A0A2P5FY68-F1
#
_cell.length_a   1.000
_cell.length_b   1.000
_cell.length_c   1.000
_cell.angle_alpha   90.00
_cell.angle_beta   90.00
_cell.angle_gamma   90.00
#
_symmetry.space_group_name_H-M   'P 1'
#
loop_
_entity.id
_entity.type
_entity.pdbx_description
1 polymer ?
#
loop_
_entity_poly.entity_id
_entity_poly.type
_entity_poly.pdbx_seq_one_letter_code
_entity_poly.pdbx_strand_id
1 'polypeptide(L)'
;MAEIVLEAALGVACESLLKAIRQAERGVCMFDSDLTELDITVEHLKPKVDEIDRLRKKIGDSSNNEMCEFLRGAEQLVKTCSEVAWWNFLKKCKYSKKLKQLNASLRRLIEIDLQFDLAIGIVEISVQMEELRRLVLLEFQERKSNASSRGIFGRSRTAKILRRNRFAV
;
A
#
# COMPACT_ATOMS: atom_id res chain seq x y z
N MET A 1 -26.02 -15.16 -7.53
CA MET A 1 -25.29 -15.58 -6.33
C MET A 1 -23.92 -14.93 -6.40
N ALA A 2 -23.82 -13.70 -5.91
CA ALA A 2 -22.55 -12.98 -5.87
C ALA A 2 -21.73 -13.63 -4.75
N GLU A 3 -20.82 -14.51 -5.14
CA GLU A 3 -19.73 -14.92 -4.28
C GLU A 3 -18.92 -13.66 -4.02
N ILE A 4 -19.19 -13.03 -2.87
CA ILE A 4 -18.34 -12.00 -2.31
C ILE A 4 -17.05 -12.74 -1.99
N VAL A 5 -16.15 -12.81 -2.98
CA VAL A 5 -14.73 -13.00 -2.74
C VAL A 5 -14.40 -11.87 -1.78
N LEU A 6 -14.33 -12.21 -0.50
CA LEU A 6 -13.90 -11.33 0.56
C LEU A 6 -12.58 -10.77 0.05
N GLU A 7 -12.61 -9.49 -0.38
CA GLU A 7 -11.43 -8.78 -0.87
C GLU A 7 -10.29 -9.12 0.09
N ALA A 8 -9.12 -9.44 -0.46
CA ALA A 8 -7.89 -9.64 0.30
C ALA A 8 -7.42 -8.32 0.92
N ALA A 9 -8.27 -7.78 1.81
CA ALA A 9 -8.09 -6.56 2.54
C ALA A 9 -7.28 -6.88 3.79
N LEU A 10 -6.21 -6.10 3.98
CA LEU A 10 -5.25 -6.32 5.05
C LEU A 10 -5.91 -6.18 6.43
N GLY A 11 -6.88 -5.28 6.57
CA GLY A 11 -7.67 -5.07 7.79
C GLY A 11 -8.53 -6.28 8.16
N VAL A 12 -9.03 -7.02 7.17
CA VAL A 12 -9.78 -8.27 7.38
C VAL A 12 -8.86 -9.39 7.87
N ALA A 13 -7.63 -9.46 7.33
CA ALA A 13 -6.63 -10.42 7.79
C ALA A 13 -6.20 -10.12 9.23
N CYS A 14 -5.96 -8.84 9.59
CA CYS A 14 -5.68 -8.42 10.97
C CYS A 14 -6.82 -8.81 11.93
N GLU A 15 -8.07 -8.55 11.54
CA GLU A 15 -9.24 -8.90 12.37
C GLU A 15 -9.35 -10.41 12.61
N SER A 16 -9.11 -11.20 11.57
CA SER A 16 -9.17 -12.67 11.66
C SER A 16 -8.07 -13.21 12.57
N LEU A 17 -6.86 -12.66 12.46
CA LEU A 17 -5.74 -12.99 13.35
C LEU A 17 -6.04 -12.63 14.82
N LEU A 18 -6.54 -11.42 15.10
CA LEU A 18 -6.91 -11.00 16.47
C LEU A 18 -7.95 -11.95 17.10
N LYS A 19 -8.95 -12.34 16.32
CA LYS A 19 -9.96 -13.32 16.78
C LYS A 19 -9.32 -14.66 17.12
N ALA A 20 -8.40 -15.14 16.28
CA ALA A 20 -7.69 -16.40 16.52
C ALA A 20 -6.83 -16.33 17.79
N ILE A 21 -6.12 -15.21 18.01
CA ILE A 21 -5.25 -15.01 19.19
C ILE A 21 -6.08 -15.05 20.47
N ARG A 22 -7.13 -14.23 20.55
CA ARG A 22 -8.02 -14.17 21.73
C ARG A 22 -8.76 -15.48 21.99
N GLN A 23 -8.99 -16.29 20.96
CA GLN A 23 -9.53 -17.65 21.13
C GLN A 23 -8.47 -18.60 21.70
N ALA A 24 -7.22 -18.49 21.24
CA ALA A 24 -6.10 -19.30 21.71
C ALA A 24 -5.73 -19.03 23.18
N GLU A 25 -5.77 -17.76 23.61
CA GLU A 25 -5.46 -17.33 24.98
C GLU A 25 -6.39 -17.97 26.02
N ARG A 26 -7.68 -18.11 25.70
CA ARG A 26 -8.66 -18.74 26.61
C ARG A 26 -8.37 -20.22 26.91
N GLY A 27 -7.56 -20.87 26.09
CA GLY A 27 -7.34 -22.32 26.15
C GLY A 27 -5.95 -22.77 26.60
N VAL A 28 -4.94 -21.88 26.68
CA VAL A 28 -3.54 -22.32 26.80
C VAL A 28 -2.66 -21.46 27.71
N CYS A 29 -2.33 -21.98 28.90
CA CYS A 29 -1.39 -21.33 29.84
C CYS A 29 0.07 -21.23 29.33
N MET A 30 0.47 -22.04 28.34
CA MET A 30 1.88 -22.16 27.91
C MET A 30 2.26 -21.17 26.81
N PHE A 31 1.29 -20.54 26.17
CA PHE A 31 1.52 -19.58 25.08
C PHE A 31 1.16 -18.15 25.47
N ASP A 32 0.71 -17.93 26.71
CA ASP A 32 0.05 -16.71 27.15
C ASP A 32 0.87 -15.45 26.87
N SER A 33 2.16 -15.45 27.20
CA SER A 33 3.04 -14.31 26.93
C SER A 33 3.26 -14.05 25.44
N ASP A 34 3.47 -15.11 24.65
CA ASP A 34 3.77 -14.99 23.22
C ASP A 34 2.51 -14.52 22.45
N LEU A 35 1.33 -15.00 22.85
CA LEU A 35 0.04 -14.61 22.29
C LEU A 35 -0.35 -13.19 22.69
N THR A 36 -0.14 -12.81 23.96
CA THR A 36 -0.41 -11.44 24.43
C THR A 36 0.43 -10.42 23.67
N GLU A 37 1.72 -10.69 23.48
CA GLU A 37 2.60 -9.81 22.71
C GLU A 37 2.14 -9.67 21.25
N LEU A 38 1.69 -10.78 20.65
CA LEU A 38 1.16 -10.79 19.29
C LEU A 38 -0.15 -10.00 19.22
N ASP A 39 -1.07 -10.18 20.16
CA ASP A 39 -2.35 -9.44 20.25
C ASP A 39 -2.09 -7.94 20.29
N ILE A 40 -1.26 -7.49 21.24
CA ILE A 40 -0.87 -6.08 21.38
C ILE A 40 -0.28 -5.56 20.07
N THR A 41 0.64 -6.30 19.46
CA THR A 41 1.29 -5.85 18.21
C THR A 41 0.28 -5.68 17.08
N VAL A 42 -0.62 -6.66 16.90
CA VAL A 42 -1.62 -6.64 15.83
C VAL A 42 -2.71 -5.59 16.09
N GLU A 43 -3.12 -5.37 17.34
CA GLU A 43 -4.05 -4.31 17.73
C GLU A 43 -3.51 -2.92 17.36
N HIS A 44 -2.23 -2.66 17.65
CA HIS A 44 -1.59 -1.38 17.29
C HIS A 44 -1.45 -1.20 15.78
N LEU A 45 -1.29 -2.30 15.04
CA LEU A 45 -1.11 -2.28 13.59
C LEU A 45 -2.44 -2.05 12.86
N LYS A 46 -3.52 -2.65 13.36
CA LYS A 46 -4.86 -2.63 12.73
C LYS A 46 -5.32 -1.24 12.25
N PRO A 47 -5.34 -0.17 13.06
CA PRO A 47 -5.86 1.12 12.60
C PRO A 47 -5.02 1.72 11.45
N LYS A 48 -3.72 1.43 11.39
CA LYS A 48 -2.84 1.89 10.31
C LYS A 48 -3.13 1.15 9.02
N VAL A 49 -3.32 -0.16 9.14
CA VAL A 49 -3.71 -1.05 8.05
C VAL A 49 -5.07 -0.69 7.47
N ASP A 50 -6.06 -0.41 8.31
CA ASP A 50 -7.40 0.00 7.87
C ASP A 50 -7.34 1.30 7.07
N GLU A 51 -6.44 2.22 7.42
CA GLU A 51 -6.23 3.45 6.65
C GLU A 51 -5.54 3.19 5.31
N ILE A 52 -4.56 2.27 5.26
CA ILE A 52 -3.95 1.82 4.01
C ILE A 52 -5.00 1.23 3.06
N ASP A 53 -5.84 0.32 3.54
CA ASP A 53 -6.91 -0.28 2.73
C ASP A 53 -7.88 0.78 2.19
N ARG A 54 -8.25 1.77 3.02
CA ARG A 54 -9.10 2.90 2.60
C ARG A 54 -8.45 3.74 1.51
N LEU A 55 -7.17 4.07 1.65
CA LEU A 55 -6.44 4.87 0.66
C LEU A 55 -6.28 4.09 -0.64
N ARG A 56 -5.94 2.80 -0.54
CA ARG A 56 -5.77 1.92 -1.69
C ARG A 56 -7.06 1.80 -2.51
N LYS A 57 -8.20 1.65 -1.82
CA LYS A 57 -9.53 1.64 -2.46
C LYS A 57 -9.83 2.93 -3.23
N LYS A 58 -9.37 4.09 -2.76
CA LYS A 58 -9.57 5.38 -3.46
C LYS A 58 -8.81 5.47 -4.78
N ILE A 59 -7.65 4.82 -4.87
CA ILE A 59 -6.82 4.80 -6.09
C ILE A 59 -7.10 3.60 -6.99
N GLY A 60 -8.06 2.73 -6.61
CA GLY A 60 -8.43 1.54 -7.38
C GLY A 60 -7.36 0.45 -7.40
N ASP A 61 -6.42 0.47 -6.45
CA ASP A 61 -5.39 -0.55 -6.32
C ASP A 61 -5.96 -1.76 -5.55
N SER A 62 -5.86 -2.94 -6.15
CA SER A 62 -6.28 -4.20 -5.53
C SER A 62 -5.12 -5.16 -5.33
N SER A 63 -3.88 -4.65 -5.37
CA SER A 63 -2.68 -5.47 -5.27
C SER A 63 -2.69 -6.30 -3.99
N ASN A 64 -2.58 -7.62 -4.16
CA ASN A 64 -2.44 -8.55 -3.06
C ASN A 64 -1.16 -8.23 -2.29
N ASN A 65 -1.32 -7.69 -1.09
CA ASN A 65 -0.20 -7.35 -0.23
C ASN A 65 0.42 -8.64 0.32
N GLU A 66 1.71 -8.87 0.16
CA GLU A 66 2.46 -9.98 0.78
C GLU A 66 2.23 -10.05 2.30
N MET A 67 1.99 -8.90 2.93
CA MET A 67 1.62 -8.80 4.33
C MET A 67 0.26 -9.46 4.63
N CYS A 68 -0.70 -9.46 3.70
CA CYS A 68 -1.97 -10.14 3.86
C CYS A 68 -1.78 -11.66 3.91
N GLU A 69 -0.94 -12.21 3.05
CA GLU A 69 -0.61 -13.64 3.06
C GLU A 69 0.19 -14.02 4.32
N PHE A 70 1.10 -13.15 4.77
CA PHE A 70 1.78 -13.32 6.06
C PHE A 70 0.78 -13.41 7.23
N LEU A 71 -0.19 -12.48 7.30
CA LEU A 71 -1.19 -12.45 8.38
C LEU A 71 -2.12 -13.68 8.35
N ARG A 72 -2.47 -14.19 7.17
CA ARG A 72 -3.23 -15.44 7.03
C ARG A 72 -2.43 -16.65 7.51
N GLY A 73 -1.14 -16.71 7.17
CA GLY A 73 -0.23 -17.73 7.69
C GLY A 73 -0.10 -17.68 9.22
N ALA A 74 -0.02 -16.46 9.78
CA ALA A 74 -0.02 -16.22 11.22
C ALA A 74 -1.32 -16.75 11.87
N GLU A 75 -2.46 -16.42 11.29
CA GLU A 75 -3.77 -16.85 11.78
C GLU A 75 -3.88 -18.38 11.82
N GLN A 76 -3.44 -19.05 10.75
CA GLN A 76 -3.46 -20.51 10.67
C GLN A 76 -2.55 -21.16 11.73
N LEU A 77 -1.38 -20.57 11.98
CA LEU A 77 -0.48 -21.03 13.04
C LEU A 77 -1.15 -20.92 14.42
N VAL A 78 -1.75 -19.77 14.73
CA VAL A 78 -2.44 -19.52 16.01
C VAL A 78 -3.62 -20.46 16.23
N LYS A 79 -4.44 -20.69 15.18
CA LYS A 79 -5.51 -21.69 15.21
C LYS A 79 -4.97 -23.09 15.54
N THR A 80 -3.89 -23.49 14.87
CA THR A 80 -3.24 -24.78 15.13
C THR A 80 -2.76 -24.89 16.57
N CYS A 81 -2.26 -23.82 17.18
CA CYS A 81 -1.87 -23.81 18.60
C CYS A 81 -3.03 -24.12 19.55
N SER A 82 -4.23 -23.62 19.23
CA SER A 82 -5.45 -23.83 20.02
C SER A 82 -5.96 -25.28 19.98
N GLU A 83 -5.68 -25.99 18.89
CA GLU A 83 -6.11 -27.39 18.68
C GLU A 83 -5.16 -28.40 19.35
N VAL A 84 -3.99 -27.98 19.81
CA VAL A 84 -3.03 -28.88 20.46
C VAL A 84 -3.58 -29.34 21.81
N ALA A 85 -3.89 -30.63 21.90
CA ALA A 85 -4.33 -31.27 23.14
C ALA A 85 -3.40 -30.94 24.33
N TRP A 86 -4.01 -30.75 25.51
CA TRP A 86 -3.31 -30.24 26.68
C TRP A 86 -2.14 -31.11 27.16
N TRP A 87 -2.26 -32.44 26.99
CA TRP A 87 -1.22 -33.43 27.31
C TRP A 87 -0.06 -33.49 26.31
N ASN A 88 -0.17 -32.84 25.15
CA ASN A 88 0.85 -32.94 24.10
C ASN A 88 1.96 -31.89 24.27
N PHE A 89 2.76 -32.04 25.32
CA PHE A 89 3.84 -31.12 25.68
C PHE A 89 4.88 -30.95 24.55
N LEU A 90 5.24 -32.02 23.83
CA LEU A 90 6.20 -31.94 22.72
C LEU A 90 5.68 -31.05 21.59
N LYS A 91 4.41 -31.20 21.18
CA LYS A 91 3.80 -30.29 20.21
C LYS A 91 3.72 -28.88 20.76
N LYS A 92 3.36 -28.69 22.03
CA LYS A 92 3.30 -27.35 22.63
C LYS A 92 4.65 -26.64 22.58
N CYS A 93 5.74 -27.29 23.00
CA CYS A 93 7.08 -26.73 22.89
C CYS A 93 7.45 -26.36 21.44
N LYS A 94 7.09 -27.21 20.47
CA LYS A 94 7.31 -26.92 19.04
C LYS A 94 6.55 -25.67 18.59
N TYR A 95 5.28 -25.54 18.97
CA TYR A 95 4.43 -24.42 18.56
C TYR A 95 4.76 -23.11 19.29
N SER A 96 5.19 -23.14 20.56
CA SER A 96 5.71 -21.94 21.23
C SER A 96 6.93 -21.38 20.49
N LYS A 97 7.87 -22.24 20.06
CA LYS A 97 9.00 -21.79 19.23
C LYS A 97 8.55 -21.14 17.93
N LYS A 98 7.52 -21.69 17.28
CA LYS A 98 6.94 -21.11 16.06
C LYS A 98 6.26 -19.77 16.32
N LEU A 99 5.53 -19.61 17.42
CA LEU A 99 4.91 -18.35 17.83
C LEU A 99 5.97 -17.26 18.09
N LYS A 100 7.06 -17.60 18.77
CA LYS A 100 8.19 -16.67 18.97
C LYS A 100 8.83 -16.26 17.64
N GLN A 101 9.02 -17.21 16.73
CA GLN A 101 9.51 -16.91 15.38
C GLN A 101 8.54 -16.02 14.62
N LEU A 102 7.23 -16.25 14.75
CA LEU A 102 6.21 -15.41 14.15
C LEU A 102 6.28 -13.96 14.67
N ASN A 103 6.35 -13.75 15.99
CA ASN A 103 6.50 -12.41 16.58
C ASN A 103 7.76 -11.72 16.06
N ALA A 104 8.90 -12.44 16.01
CA ALA A 104 10.14 -11.91 15.50
C ALA A 104 10.06 -11.54 14.00
N SER A 105 9.44 -12.40 13.18
CA SER A 105 9.22 -12.14 11.76
C SER A 105 8.30 -10.94 11.54
N LEU A 106 7.21 -10.81 12.31
CA LEU A 106 6.30 -9.67 12.22
C LEU A 106 7.01 -8.36 12.60
N ARG A 107 7.78 -8.36 13.69
CA ARG A 107 8.59 -7.20 14.08
C ARG A 107 9.58 -6.82 12.99
N ARG A 108 10.32 -7.78 12.45
CA ARG A 108 11.26 -7.55 11.34
C ARG A 108 10.58 -6.95 10.12
N LEU A 109 9.43 -7.48 9.72
CA LEU A 109 8.67 -6.97 8.58
C LEU A 109 8.28 -5.50 8.78
N ILE A 110 7.82 -5.14 9.98
CA ILE A 110 7.41 -3.77 10.30
C ILE A 110 8.61 -2.82 10.45
N GLU A 111 9.66 -3.26 11.13
CA GLU A 111 10.80 -2.41 11.51
C GLU A 111 11.81 -2.25 10.37
N ILE A 112 11.94 -3.23 9.49
CA ILE A 112 12.95 -3.25 8.43
C ILE A 112 12.28 -3.22 7.07
N ASP A 113 11.59 -4.30 6.71
CA ASP A 113 11.18 -4.52 5.32
C ASP A 113 10.24 -3.41 4.83
N LEU A 114 9.21 -3.09 5.63
CA LEU A 114 8.26 -2.02 5.29
C LEU A 114 8.92 -0.62 5.24
N GLN A 115 9.94 -0.36 6.07
CA GLN A 115 10.64 0.93 6.04
C GLN A 115 11.45 1.11 4.74
N PHE A 116 12.11 0.04 4.29
CA PHE A 116 12.83 0.05 3.01
C PHE A 116 11.87 0.16 1.82
N ASP A 117 10.77 -0.59 1.83
CA ASP A 117 9.75 -0.50 0.77
C ASP A 117 9.14 0.90 0.68
N LEU A 118 8.87 1.54 1.82
CA LEU A 118 8.44 2.94 1.87
C LEU A 118 9.50 3.88 1.27
N ALA A 119 10.78 3.70 1.61
CA ALA A 119 11.86 4.52 1.08
C ALA A 119 11.99 4.36 -0.44
N ILE A 120 11.91 3.12 -0.95
CA ILE A 120 11.92 2.82 -2.38
C ILE A 120 10.73 3.49 -3.07
N GLY A 121 9.52 3.33 -2.53
CA GLY A 121 8.31 3.95 -3.10
C GLY A 121 8.39 5.48 -3.14
N ILE A 122 8.96 6.12 -2.11
CA ILE A 122 9.20 7.58 -2.11
C ILE A 122 10.15 7.99 -3.23
N VAL A 123 11.23 7.24 -3.44
CA VAL A 123 12.20 7.51 -4.52
C VAL A 123 11.53 7.32 -5.89
N GLU A 124 10.77 6.25 -6.09
CA GLU A 124 10.03 6.01 -7.34
C GLU A 124 9.04 7.12 -7.66
N ILE A 125 8.24 7.54 -6.67
CA ILE A 125 7.30 8.67 -6.82
C ILE A 125 8.07 9.94 -7.19
N SER A 126 9.23 10.18 -6.58
CA SER A 126 10.06 11.35 -6.88
C SER A 126 10.58 11.35 -8.31
N VAL A 127 10.99 10.18 -8.83
CA VAL A 127 11.40 10.01 -10.23
C VAL A 127 10.24 10.28 -11.17
N GLN A 128 9.07 9.68 -10.93
CA GLN A 128 7.86 9.88 -11.73
C GLN A 128 7.42 11.36 -11.74
N MET A 129 7.56 12.06 -10.61
CA MET A 129 7.24 13.48 -10.51
C MET A 129 8.17 14.35 -11.38
N GLU A 130 9.48 14.06 -11.44
CA GLU A 130 10.39 14.80 -12.31
C GLU A 130 10.12 14.52 -13.79
N GLU A 131 9.71 13.32 -14.16
CA GLU A 131 9.25 13.01 -15.52
C GLU A 131 7.99 13.80 -15.89
N LEU A 132 6.98 13.80 -15.00
CA LEU A 132 5.76 14.59 -15.17
C LEU A 132 6.10 16.08 -15.33
N ARG A 133 6.99 16.62 -14.50
CA ARG A 133 7.44 18.01 -14.56
C ARG A 133 8.04 18.36 -15.92
N ARG A 134 8.88 17.47 -16.48
CA ARG A 134 9.46 17.67 -17.82
C ARG A 134 8.40 17.70 -18.91
N LEU A 135 7.45 16.77 -18.89
CA LEU A 135 6.35 16.73 -19.86
C LEU A 135 5.51 18.02 -19.83
N VAL A 136 5.16 18.49 -18.63
CA VAL A 136 4.42 19.74 -18.45
C VAL A 136 5.18 20.94 -19.01
N LEU A 137 6.50 21.03 -18.79
CA LEU A 137 7.32 22.11 -19.34
C LEU A 137 7.39 22.09 -20.87
N LEU A 138 7.50 20.90 -21.48
CA LEU A 138 7.49 20.75 -22.94
C LEU A 138 6.17 21.23 -23.54
N GLU A 139 5.03 20.85 -22.94
CA GLU A 139 3.70 21.29 -23.36
C GLU A 139 3.55 22.82 -23.30
N PHE A 140 4.04 23.46 -22.22
CA PHE A 140 4.01 24.92 -22.11
C PHE A 140 4.88 25.61 -23.17
N GLN A 141 6.05 25.05 -23.49
CA GLN A 141 6.93 25.57 -24.52
C GLN A 141 6.30 25.44 -25.91
N GLU A 142 5.70 24.29 -26.21
CA GLU A 142 5.02 24.04 -27.49
C GLU A 142 3.84 25.00 -27.68
N ARG A 143 3.01 25.19 -26.64
CA ARG A 143 1.92 26.19 -26.67
C ARG A 143 2.42 27.60 -26.93
N LYS A 144 3.55 27.99 -26.32
CA LYS A 144 4.15 29.32 -26.53
C LYS A 144 4.69 29.49 -27.96
N SER A 145 5.35 28.47 -28.51
CA SER A 145 5.80 28.45 -29.90
C SER A 145 4.62 28.57 -30.88
N ASN A 146 3.56 27.78 -30.65
CA ASN A 146 2.36 27.77 -31.48
C ASN A 146 1.55 29.08 -31.41
N ALA A 147 1.59 29.79 -30.28
CA ALA A 147 0.99 31.12 -30.14
C ALA A 147 1.79 32.19 -30.89
N SER A 148 3.12 32.13 -30.83
CA SER A 148 4.02 33.06 -31.53
C SER A 148 3.90 32.92 -33.06
N SER A 149 3.87 31.69 -33.58
CA SER A 149 3.65 31.41 -35.01
C SER A 149 2.32 31.96 -35.54
N ARG A 150 1.25 31.90 -34.74
CA ARG A 150 -0.06 32.50 -35.09
C ARG A 150 -0.02 34.04 -35.08
N GLY A 151 0.67 34.65 -34.13
CA GLY A 151 0.85 36.10 -34.06
C GLY A 151 1.64 36.68 -35.23
N ILE A 152 2.67 35.96 -35.71
CA ILE A 152 3.48 36.35 -36.87
C ILE A 152 2.64 36.29 -38.17
N PHE A 153 1.81 35.25 -38.33
CA PHE A 153 0.99 35.09 -39.54
C PHE A 153 -0.16 36.13 -39.62
N GLY A 154 -0.71 36.56 -38.48
CA GLY A 154 -1.72 37.63 -38.42
C GLY A 154 -1.19 39.03 -38.76
N ARG A 155 0.05 39.35 -38.39
CA ARG A 155 0.70 40.65 -38.72
C ARG A 155 1.08 40.77 -40.20
N SER A 156 1.49 39.68 -40.83
CA SER A 156 1.86 39.70 -42.26
C SER A 156 0.66 39.95 -43.19
N ARG A 157 -0.56 39.53 -42.81
CA ARG A 157 -1.78 39.82 -43.59
C ARG A 157 -2.23 41.28 -43.47
N THR A 158 -2.16 41.87 -42.28
CA THR A 158 -2.56 43.27 -42.05
C THR A 158 -1.56 44.27 -42.66
N ALA A 159 -0.26 43.96 -42.66
CA ALA A 159 0.76 44.79 -43.32
C ALA A 159 0.61 44.82 -44.85
N LYS A 160 0.12 43.74 -45.47
CA LYS A 160 -0.11 43.68 -46.93
C LYS A 160 -1.36 44.46 -47.37
N ILE A 161 -2.36 44.57 -46.50
CA ILE A 161 -3.59 45.35 -46.74
C ILE A 161 -3.30 46.87 -46.62
N LEU A 162 -2.53 47.29 -45.62
CA LEU A 162 -2.19 48.70 -45.41
C LEU A 162 -1.22 49.29 -46.45
N ARG A 163 -0.42 48.46 -47.15
CA ARG A 163 0.42 48.91 -48.27
C ARG A 163 -0.33 49.06 -49.59
N ARG A 164 -1.51 48.44 -49.75
CA ARG A 164 -2.30 48.53 -50.99
C ARG A 164 -3.13 49.81 -51.10
N ASN A 165 -3.45 50.45 -49.96
CA ASN A 165 -4.19 51.72 -49.91
C ASN A 165 -3.33 52.98 -50.00
N ARG A 166 -2.00 52.87 -50.12
CA ARG A 166 -1.10 54.03 -50.18
C ARG A 166 -0.65 54.43 -51.60
N PHE A 167 -1.21 53.79 -52.63
CA PHE A 167 -0.91 54.04 -54.04
C PHE A 167 -2.18 54.30 -54.88
N ALA A 168 -3.30 54.63 -54.23
CA ALA A 168 -4.54 55.05 -54.89
C ALA A 168 -4.85 56.50 -54.49
N VAL A 169 -4.08 57.44 -55.05
CA VAL A 169 -4.43 58.86 -55.19
C VAL A 169 -4.07 59.27 -56.60
#